data_AF-A0A8T3KQR9-F1
#
_entry.id   AF-A0A8T3KQR9-F1
#
_cell.length_a   1.000
_cell.length_b   1.000
_cell.length_c   1.000
_cell.angle_alpha   90.00
_cell.angle_beta   90.00
_cell.angle_gamma   90.00
#
_symmetry.space_group_name_H-M   'P 1'
#
loop_
_entity.id
_entity.type
_entity.pdbx_description
1 polymer ?
#
loop_
_entity_poly.entity_id
_entity_poly.type
_entity_poly.pdbx_seq_one_letter_code
_entity_poly.pdbx_strand_id
1 'polypeptide(L)' 'MITKEIHKGSTPNGGVRSEIYYLNKEHQPVAKEKAELAIVRELDEDGNLVFETISSIKK' A
#
# COMPACT_ATOMS: atom_id res chain seq x y z
N MET A 1 13.10 -8.51 5.10
CA MET A 1 12.93 -7.10 4.69
C MET A 1 11.51 -6.95 4.17
N ILE A 2 10.64 -6.21 4.87
CA ILE A 2 9.24 -6.03 4.47
C ILE A 2 9.15 -4.77 3.60
N THR A 3 8.86 -4.94 2.32
CA THR A 3 8.66 -3.86 1.32
C THR A 3 7.21 -3.72 0.90
N LYS A 4 6.37 -4.71 1.22
CA LYS A 4 4.94 -4.75 0.95
C LYS A 4 4.20 -5.50 2.06
N GLU A 5 2.99 -5.06 2.39
CA GLU A 5 2.02 -5.78 3.22
C GLU A 5 0.72 -6.01 2.43
N ILE A 6 0.04 -7.12 2.71
CA ILE A 6 -1.27 -7.45 2.12
C ILE A 6 -2.22 -7.75 3.27
N HIS A 7 -3.35 -7.05 3.30
CA HIS A 7 -4.43 -7.30 4.24
C HIS A 7 -5.66 -7.76 3.48
N LYS A 8 -6.29 -8.85 3.93
CA LYS A 8 -7.57 -9.33 3.39
C LYS A 8 -8.70 -8.84 4.27
N GLY A 9 -9.79 -8.43 3.65
CA GLY A 9 -10.98 -7.89 4.31
C GLY A 9 -11.58 -6.74 3.52
N SER A 10 -12.84 -6.44 3.81
CA SER A 10 -13.54 -5.32 3.21
C SER A 10 -12.80 -4.02 3.46
N THR A 11 -12.52 -3.28 2.40
CA THR A 11 -11.89 -1.97 2.46
C THR A 11 -12.94 -0.86 2.30
N PRO A 12 -12.68 0.37 2.77
CA PRO A 12 -13.67 1.45 2.76
C PRO A 12 -14.27 1.76 1.38
N ASN A 13 -13.51 1.56 0.29
CA ASN A 13 -13.96 1.85 -1.07
C ASN A 13 -14.59 0.63 -1.77
N GLY A 14 -14.87 -0.46 -1.04
CA GLY A 14 -15.53 -1.65 -1.59
C GLY A 14 -14.59 -2.71 -2.16
N GLY A 15 -13.29 -2.62 -1.87
CA GLY A 15 -12.34 -3.71 -2.12
C GLY A 15 -12.46 -4.83 -1.09
N VAL A 16 -11.84 -5.97 -1.38
CA VAL A 16 -11.76 -7.16 -0.49
C VAL A 16 -10.34 -7.42 0.02
N ARG A 17 -9.37 -6.66 -0.47
CA ARG A 17 -8.00 -6.66 0.03
C ARG A 17 -7.37 -5.30 -0.14
N SER A 18 -6.43 -4.97 0.74
CA SER A 18 -5.54 -3.83 0.58
C SER A 18 -4.08 -4.27 0.49
N GLU A 19 -3.30 -3.49 -0.25
CA GLU A 19 -1.86 -3.67 -0.41
C GLU A 19 -1.15 -2.38 -0.03
N ILE A 20 -0.14 -2.48 0.83
CA ILE A 20 0.67 -1.33 1.25
C ILE A 20 2.08 -1.52 0.73
N TYR A 21 2.58 -0.58 -0.08
CA TYR A 21 3.93 -0.58 -0.64
C TYR A 21 4.77 0.50 0.04
N TYR A 22 5.96 0.12 0.49
CA TYR A 22 6.88 1.00 1.23
C TYR A 22 8.00 1.51 0.32
N LEU A 23 8.07 2.83 0.14
CA LEU A 23 8.94 3.47 -0.83
C LEU A 23 9.84 4.54 -0.20
N ASN A 24 11.00 4.79 -0.81
CA ASN A 24 11.80 5.99 -0.55
C ASN A 24 11.29 7.19 -1.38
N LYS A 25 11.91 8.37 -1.23
CA LYS A 25 11.59 9.57 -2.02
C LYS A 25 11.70 9.41 -3.55
N GLU A 26 12.49 8.45 -4.02
CA GLU A 26 12.67 8.14 -5.44
C GLU A 26 11.65 7.12 -5.95
N HIS A 27 10.63 6.78 -5.16
CA HIS A 27 9.61 5.76 -5.45
C HIS A 27 10.18 4.34 -5.63
N GLN A 28 11.34 4.07 -5.03
CA GLN A 28 11.92 2.72 -5.01
C GLN A 28 11.46 1.94 -3.77
N PRO A 29 11.14 0.64 -3.91
CA PRO A 29 10.81 -0.21 -2.78
C PRO A 29 11.94 -0.29 -1.77
N VAL A 30 11.63 0.01 -0.51
CA VAL A 30 12.56 -0.08 0.62
C VAL A 30 11.90 -0.77 1.80
N ALA A 31 12.71 -1.16 2.78
CA ALA A 31 12.18 -1.70 4.03
C ALA A 31 11.22 -0.67 4.66
N LYS A 32 10.11 -1.12 5.26
CA LYS A 32 9.16 -0.28 6.00
C LYS A 32 9.83 0.72 6.94
N GLU A 33 10.85 0.29 7.67
CA GLU A 33 11.64 1.12 8.59
C GLU A 33 12.42 2.25 7.90
N LYS A 34 12.77 2.07 6.62
CA LYS A 34 13.49 3.04 5.79
C LYS A 34 12.57 3.86 4.89
N ALA A 35 11.31 3.47 4.77
CA ALA A 35 10.35 4.13 3.90
C ALA A 35 10.06 5.56 4.33
N GLU A 36 9.84 6.41 3.34
CA GLU A 36 9.42 7.80 3.48
C GLU A 36 8.04 8.03 2.86
N LEU A 37 7.59 7.11 2.01
CA LEU A 37 6.30 7.10 1.35
C LEU A 37 5.65 5.71 1.49
N ALA A 38 4.33 5.68 1.54
CA ALA A 38 3.52 4.48 1.41
C ALA A 38 2.49 4.67 0.30
N ILE A 39 2.33 3.67 -0.56
CA ILE A 39 1.18 3.55 -1.45
C ILE A 39 0.22 2.53 -0.86
N VAL A 40 -1.03 2.91 -0.63
CA VAL A 40 -2.10 2.00 -0.22
C VAL A 40 -3.02 1.79 -1.40
N ARG A 41 -3.17 0.54 -1.83
CA ARG A 41 -4.10 0.12 -2.88
C ARG A 41 -5.21 -0.70 -2.28
N GLU A 42 -6.44 -0.49 -2.72
CA GLU A 42 -7.59 -1.34 -2.43
C GLU A 42 -7.99 -2.06 -3.72
N LEU A 43 -8.19 -3.37 -3.64
CA LEU A 43 -8.54 -4.20 -4.79
C LEU A 43 -9.80 -5.02 -4.54
N ASP A 44 -10.59 -5.22 -5.59
CA ASP A 44 -11.77 -6.10 -5.58
C ASP A 44 -11.40 -7.60 -5.66
N GLU A 45 -12.40 -8.47 -5.73
CA GLU A 45 -12.24 -9.93 -5.77
C GLU A 45 -11.50 -10.42 -7.03
N ASP A 46 -11.67 -9.73 -8.15
CA ASP A 46 -11.00 -10.01 -9.42
C ASP A 46 -9.56 -9.44 -9.45
N GLY A 47 -9.19 -8.64 -8.44
CA GLY A 47 -7.89 -8.00 -8.33
C GLY A 47 -7.79 -6.69 -9.10
N ASN A 48 -8.90 -6.07 -9.49
CA ASN A 48 -8.91 -4.74 -10.07
C ASN A 48 -8.67 -3.69 -9.00
N LEU A 49 -7.97 -2.62 -9.36
CA LEU A 49 -7.75 -1.49 -8.48
C LEU A 49 -9.05 -0.70 -8.32
N VAL A 50 -9.52 -0.59 -7.08
CA VAL A 50 -10.71 0.19 -6.73
C VAL A 50 -10.30 1.57 -6.23
N PHE A 51 -9.22 1.65 -5.46
CA PHE A 51 -8.70 2.90 -4.92
C PHE A 51 -7.19 2.84 -4.71
N GLU A 52 -6.51 3.97 -4.89
CA GLU A 52 -5.09 4.14 -4.58
C GLU A 52 -4.88 5.48 -3.86
N THR A 53 -4.07 5.47 -2.81
CA THR A 53 -3.61 6.69 -2.16
C THR A 53 -2.12 6.61 -1.84
N ILE A 54 -1.47 7.76 -1.86
CA ILE A 54 -0.06 7.92 -1.53
C ILE A 54 0.03 8.82 -0.31
N SER A 55 0.78 8.38 0.69
CA SER A 55 0.99 9.15 1.91
C SER A 55 2.46 9.18 2.29
N SER A 56 2.91 10.32 2.79
CA SER A 56 4.24 10.46 3.36
C SER A 56 4.27 9.88 4.78
N ILE A 57 5.25 9.04 5.06
CA ILE A 57 5.47 8.48 6.40
C ILE A 57 6.26 9.53 7.19
N LYS A 58 5.60 10.18 8.15
CA LYS A 58 6.32 10.93 9.19
C LYS A 58 6.92 9.93 10.19
N LYS A 59 8.23 10.03 10.40
CA LYS A 59 8.95 9.32 11.46
C LYS A 59 9.16 10.24 12.65
#